data_AF-A0A4S4M1K1-F1
#
_entry.id   AF-A0A4S4M1K1-F1
#
_cell.length_a   1.000
_cell.length_b   1.000
_cell.length_c   1.000
_cell.angle_alpha   90.00
_cell.angle_beta   90.00
_cell.angle_gamma   90.00
#
_symmetry.space_group_name_H-M   'P 1'
#
loop_
_entity.id
_entity.type
_entity.pdbx_description
1 polymer ?
#
loop_
_entity_poly.entity_id
_entity_poly.type
_entity_poly.pdbx_seq_one_letter_code
_entity_poly.pdbx_strand_id
1 'polypeptide(L)'
;MPLLNASIDILLYTLIAIGVPLIVRTISLQKPQPTSRPFLRTPLSILVVLHTLFTLYTLVWHQPPNLFTALDIPITTPAQRIRSAIFEHTARDPRFIISPSHDALLARLSSFEVRTFLVRFGQQAVESCEYCQSLNDFAIHSIPRPLLEYVREAFLIGLVTTHGSARERRRMFAVALLACAAADACNSRTSLCWITMHSGTTFSGRCDTSFSLESSRPSISFRRSLHRHEFVRLSPSLRRSSTPHSHVPNSCAIPVERSSATQDLRARAAAFWEDDKRVGNWIREDKGVRKAAAETGLWIDEGFAGVKGAERREGQLKTAAVMAASTLREWLNASTDLDAVNDGLRT
;
A
#
# COMPACT_ATOMS: atom_id res chain seq x y z
N MET A 1 -13.33 -17.60 -4.06
CA MET A 1 -12.58 -18.79 -3.60
C MET A 1 -11.97 -18.47 -2.25
N PRO A 2 -11.93 -19.43 -1.31
CA PRO A 2 -12.11 -19.14 0.11
C PRO A 2 -10.87 -18.50 0.74
N LEU A 3 -11.04 -17.26 1.21
CA LEU A 3 -10.21 -16.57 2.19
C LEU A 3 -10.43 -17.20 3.57
N LEU A 4 -10.04 -18.45 3.74
CA LEU A 4 -10.02 -19.11 5.04
C LEU A 4 -8.84 -18.55 5.86
N ASN A 5 -9.07 -17.34 6.39
CA ASN A 5 -8.41 -16.69 7.51
C ASN A 5 -6.88 -16.55 7.46
N ALA A 6 -6.42 -15.38 7.02
CA ALA A 6 -5.03 -14.92 7.22
C ALA A 6 -4.55 -15.01 8.69
N SER A 7 -5.47 -15.01 9.66
CA SER A 7 -5.16 -15.25 11.08
C SER A 7 -4.75 -16.70 11.36
N ILE A 8 -5.33 -17.68 10.66
CA ILE A 8 -4.99 -19.10 10.76
C ILE A 8 -3.60 -19.32 10.16
N ASP A 9 -3.29 -18.70 9.02
CA ASP A 9 -1.96 -18.80 8.42
C ASP A 9 -0.88 -18.22 9.33
N ILE A 10 -1.11 -17.06 9.97
CA ILE A 10 -0.15 -16.50 10.94
C ILE A 10 0.00 -17.39 12.17
N LEU A 11 -1.11 -17.93 12.70
CA LEU A 11 -1.04 -18.88 13.81
C LEU A 11 -0.30 -20.16 13.41
N LEU A 12 -0.47 -20.63 12.17
CA LEU A 12 0.21 -21.79 11.63
C LEU A 12 1.71 -21.52 11.45
N TYR A 13 2.09 -20.39 10.85
CA TYR A 13 3.49 -19.99 10.71
C TYR A 13 4.18 -19.78 12.05
N THR A 14 3.49 -19.18 13.04
CA THR A 14 4.02 -19.04 14.40
C THR A 14 4.11 -20.38 15.13
N LEU A 15 3.12 -21.28 14.98
CA LEU A 15 3.18 -22.66 15.50
C LEU A 15 4.30 -23.46 14.87
N ILE A 16 4.56 -23.32 13.57
CA ILE A 16 5.67 -23.98 12.89
C ILE A 16 7.00 -23.39 13.37
N ALA A 17 7.10 -22.05 13.46
CA ALA A 17 8.30 -21.36 13.91
C ALA A 17 8.69 -21.71 15.36
N ILE A 18 7.71 -21.97 16.24
CA ILE A 18 7.94 -22.35 17.64
C ILE A 18 8.03 -23.88 17.80
N GLY A 19 7.16 -24.62 17.12
CA GLY A 19 7.00 -26.07 17.22
C GLY A 19 8.16 -26.84 16.61
N VAL A 20 8.67 -26.43 15.44
CA VAL A 20 9.79 -27.12 14.78
C VAL A 20 11.06 -27.08 15.66
N PRO A 21 11.49 -25.94 16.24
CA PRO A 21 12.62 -25.92 17.17
C PRO A 21 12.42 -26.79 18.41
N LEU A 22 11.20 -26.86 18.96
CA LEU A 22 10.88 -27.67 20.14
C LEU A 22 10.93 -29.17 19.81
N ILE A 23 10.32 -29.60 18.71
CA ILE A 23 10.32 -30.99 18.23
C ILE A 23 11.75 -31.43 17.89
N VAL A 24 12.52 -30.57 17.22
CA VAL A 24 13.91 -30.92 16.92
C VAL A 24 14.77 -30.91 18.19
N ARG A 25 14.42 -30.14 19.22
CA ARG A 25 15.08 -30.20 20.54
C ARG A 25 14.76 -31.50 21.27
N THR A 26 13.52 -32.00 21.21
CA THR A 26 13.15 -33.28 21.82
C THR A 26 13.79 -34.46 21.10
N ILE A 27 13.86 -34.44 19.76
CA ILE A 27 14.54 -35.48 18.97
C ILE A 27 16.06 -35.46 19.20
N SER A 28 16.66 -34.27 19.35
CA SER A 28 18.11 -34.14 19.52
C SER A 28 18.60 -34.47 20.93
N LEU A 29 17.72 -34.58 21.93
CA LEU A 29 18.08 -34.99 23.30
C LEU A 29 18.47 -36.48 23.38
N GLN A 30 18.21 -37.28 22.34
CA GLN A 30 18.53 -38.71 22.35
C GLN A 30 19.95 -39.07 21.93
N LYS A 31 20.77 -38.14 21.41
CA LYS A 31 22.18 -38.44 21.10
C LYS A 31 23.10 -37.95 22.21
N PRO A 32 23.79 -38.84 22.95
CA PRO A 32 24.80 -38.44 23.93
C PRO A 32 25.90 -37.68 23.21
N GLN A 33 25.94 -36.35 23.40
CA GLN A 33 26.95 -35.49 22.79
C GLN A 33 28.20 -35.44 23.69
N PRO A 34 29.40 -35.46 23.09
CA PRO A 34 30.65 -35.25 23.82
C PRO A 34 30.62 -33.88 24.51
N THR A 35 31.17 -33.86 25.73
CA THR A 35 31.19 -32.77 26.70
C THR A 35 31.95 -31.53 26.20
N SER A 36 31.37 -30.78 25.25
CA SER A 36 31.88 -29.46 24.86
C SER A 36 31.34 -28.37 25.78
N ARG A 37 32.23 -27.41 26.11
CA ARG A 37 32.15 -26.48 27.23
C ARG A 37 30.83 -25.67 27.27
N PRO A 38 30.11 -25.65 28.41
CA PRO A 38 28.76 -25.07 28.52
C PRO A 38 28.69 -23.54 28.54
N PHE A 39 29.82 -22.83 28.69
CA PHE A 39 29.82 -21.42 29.08
C PHE A 39 29.10 -20.47 28.10
N LEU A 40 29.16 -20.73 26.79
CA LEU A 40 28.55 -19.86 25.77
C LEU A 40 27.07 -20.17 25.48
N ARG A 41 26.52 -21.29 25.95
CA ARG A 41 25.15 -21.71 25.58
C ARG A 41 24.08 -20.85 26.25
N THR A 42 24.26 -20.55 27.52
CA THR A 42 23.32 -19.76 28.32
C THR A 42 23.17 -18.31 27.84
N PRO A 43 24.26 -17.52 27.66
CA PRO A 43 24.12 -16.13 27.21
C PRO A 43 23.51 -16.03 25.82
N LEU A 44 23.85 -16.97 24.92
CA LEU A 44 23.31 -17.00 23.57
C LEU A 44 21.81 -17.32 23.57
N SER A 45 21.36 -18.28 24.39
CA SER A 45 19.94 -18.56 24.55
C SER A 45 19.17 -17.37 25.10
N ILE A 46 19.73 -16.66 26.09
CA ILE A 46 19.12 -15.45 26.66
C ILE A 46 19.00 -14.37 25.60
N LEU A 47 20.05 -14.16 24.79
CA LEU A 47 20.07 -13.18 23.71
C LEU A 47 18.98 -13.45 22.65
N VAL A 48 18.78 -14.70 22.25
CA VAL A 48 17.69 -15.08 21.32
C VAL A 48 16.32 -14.83 21.94
N VAL A 49 16.12 -15.18 23.22
CA VAL A 49 14.85 -14.94 23.92
C VAL A 49 14.58 -13.44 24.04
N LEU A 50 15.58 -12.64 24.41
CA LEU A 50 15.43 -11.20 24.53
C LEU A 50 15.15 -10.54 23.17
N HIS A 51 15.83 -10.98 22.11
CA HIS A 51 15.59 -10.50 20.75
C HIS A 51 14.19 -10.84 20.24
N THR A 52 13.74 -12.08 20.44
CA THR A 52 12.38 -12.51 20.06
C THR A 52 11.31 -11.75 20.83
N LEU A 53 11.49 -11.54 22.14
CA LEU A 53 10.59 -10.69 22.94
C LEU A 53 10.60 -9.23 22.49
N PHE A 54 11.77 -8.68 22.15
CA PHE A 54 11.88 -7.32 21.64
C PHE A 54 11.14 -7.15 20.31
N THR A 55 11.33 -8.07 19.37
CA THR A 55 10.63 -8.05 18.07
C THR A 55 9.11 -8.19 18.26
N LEU A 56 8.67 -9.09 19.15
CA LEU A 56 7.24 -9.23 19.48
C LEU A 56 6.69 -7.95 20.13
N TYR A 57 7.45 -7.34 21.03
CA TYR A 57 7.09 -6.07 21.66
C TYR A 57 6.94 -4.96 20.61
N THR A 58 7.88 -4.85 19.67
CA THR A 58 7.77 -3.84 18.60
C THR A 58 6.57 -4.11 17.70
N LEU A 59 6.28 -5.37 17.35
CA LEU A 59 5.16 -5.72 16.47
C LEU A 59 3.80 -5.44 17.11
N VAL A 60 3.66 -5.71 18.41
CA VAL A 60 2.36 -5.60 19.09
C VAL A 60 2.12 -4.19 19.64
N TRP A 61 3.15 -3.51 20.15
CA TRP A 61 2.98 -2.19 20.79
C TRP A 61 3.42 -1.00 19.92
N HIS A 62 4.33 -1.19 18.96
CA HIS A 62 4.87 -0.10 18.13
C HIS A 62 4.37 -0.18 16.69
N GLN A 63 3.05 -0.21 16.52
CA GLN A 63 2.46 -0.03 15.20
C GLN A 63 2.74 1.41 14.74
N PRO A 64 3.36 1.61 13.56
CA PRO A 64 3.65 2.95 13.07
C PRO A 64 2.33 3.71 12.93
N PRO A 65 2.21 4.92 13.51
CA PRO A 65 0.98 5.69 13.42
C PRO A 65 0.77 6.10 11.95
N ASN A 66 -0.25 5.54 11.30
CA ASN A 66 -0.69 6.00 10.00
C ASN A 66 -1.59 7.22 10.20
N LEU A 67 -1.33 8.31 9.47
CA LEU A 67 -2.13 9.53 9.55
C LEU A 67 -3.63 9.26 9.35
N PHE A 68 -3.98 8.33 8.45
CA PHE A 68 -5.36 7.93 8.16
C PHE A 68 -6.03 7.16 9.29
N THR A 69 -5.30 6.30 10.00
CA THR A 69 -5.86 5.58 11.16
C THR A 69 -5.92 6.46 12.39
N ALA A 70 -5.00 7.41 12.54
CA ALA A 70 -5.03 8.40 13.61
C ALA A 70 -6.20 9.40 13.46
N LEU A 71 -6.50 9.82 12.22
CA LEU A 71 -7.58 10.75 11.91
C LEU A 71 -8.93 10.08 11.62
N ASP A 72 -8.97 8.74 11.54
CA ASP A 72 -10.14 7.95 11.15
C ASP A 72 -10.77 8.41 9.81
N ILE A 73 -9.91 8.66 8.81
CA ILE A 73 -10.32 9.12 7.47
C ILE A 73 -9.89 8.12 6.38
N PRO A 74 -10.72 7.90 5.35
CA PRO A 74 -10.36 7.02 4.25
C PRO A 74 -9.23 7.63 3.42
N ILE A 75 -8.39 6.78 2.81
CA ILE A 75 -7.25 7.23 1.99
C ILE A 75 -7.64 8.01 0.72
N THR A 76 -8.89 7.87 0.29
CA THR A 76 -9.48 8.61 -0.84
C THR A 76 -9.83 10.05 -0.48
N THR A 77 -9.75 10.43 0.79
CA THR A 77 -10.08 11.78 1.26
C THR A 77 -9.23 12.84 0.54
N PRO A 78 -9.84 13.89 -0.03
CA PRO A 78 -9.08 14.95 -0.69
C PRO A 78 -8.19 15.70 0.31
N ALA A 79 -6.99 16.11 -0.11
CA ALA A 79 -5.99 16.75 0.76
C ALA A 79 -6.51 17.95 1.57
N GLN A 80 -7.48 18.70 1.04
CA GLN A 80 -8.13 19.80 1.76
C GLN A 80 -8.91 19.33 2.99
N ARG A 81 -9.65 18.23 2.87
CA ARG A 81 -10.37 17.59 3.99
C ARG A 81 -9.40 17.02 5.02
N ILE A 82 -8.27 16.48 4.57
CA ILE A 82 -7.20 15.99 5.47
C ILE A 82 -6.65 17.17 6.30
N ARG A 83 -6.36 18.31 5.65
CA ARG A 83 -5.90 19.53 6.35
C ARG A 83 -6.90 19.99 7.41
N SER A 84 -8.19 20.09 7.06
CA SER A 84 -9.21 20.49 8.04
C SER A 84 -9.33 19.48 9.19
N ALA A 85 -9.25 18.18 8.91
CA ALA A 85 -9.29 17.14 9.93
C ALA A 85 -8.07 17.22 10.88
N ILE A 86 -6.88 17.53 10.35
CA ILE A 86 -5.69 17.75 11.17
C ILE A 86 -5.87 18.97 12.08
N PHE A 87 -6.35 20.10 11.55
CA PHE A 87 -6.59 21.28 12.38
C PHE A 87 -7.64 21.03 13.47
N GLU A 88 -8.71 20.32 13.15
CA GLU A 88 -9.73 19.92 14.14
C GLU A 88 -9.13 18.99 15.20
N HIS A 89 -8.30 18.04 14.80
CA HIS A 89 -7.66 17.10 15.72
C HIS A 89 -6.65 17.80 16.64
N THR A 90 -5.83 18.70 16.10
CA THR A 90 -4.87 19.51 16.88
C THR A 90 -5.58 20.45 17.86
N ALA A 91 -6.75 20.99 17.49
CA ALA A 91 -7.57 21.79 18.40
C ALA A 91 -8.13 20.96 19.57
N ARG A 92 -8.38 19.66 19.35
CA ARG A 92 -8.90 18.73 20.36
C ARG A 92 -7.80 18.12 21.24
N ASP A 93 -6.64 17.79 20.67
CA ASP A 93 -5.49 17.24 21.37
C ASP A 93 -4.24 18.11 21.17
N PRO A 94 -3.90 18.99 22.14
CA PRO A 94 -2.75 19.88 22.05
C PRO A 94 -1.40 19.14 22.10
N ARG A 95 -1.39 17.82 22.36
CA ARG A 95 -0.17 17.00 22.29
C ARG A 95 0.18 16.60 20.86
N PHE A 96 -0.75 16.75 19.93
CA PHE A 96 -0.51 16.49 18.52
C PHE A 96 0.28 17.65 17.91
N ILE A 97 1.61 17.51 17.89
CA ILE A 97 2.50 18.52 17.31
C ILE A 97 2.57 18.30 15.80
N ILE A 98 2.05 19.25 15.04
CA ILE A 98 2.21 19.28 13.58
C ILE A 98 3.68 19.58 13.28
N SER A 99 4.45 18.54 12.94
CA SER A 99 5.80 18.72 12.39
C SER A 99 5.71 19.40 11.01
N PRO A 100 6.62 20.33 10.66
CA PRO A 100 6.65 20.97 9.33
C PRO A 100 6.77 19.98 8.16
N SER A 101 7.24 18.76 8.41
CA SER A 101 7.23 17.65 7.43
C SER A 101 5.82 17.27 6.97
N HIS A 102 4.77 17.50 7.79
CA HIS A 102 3.40 17.18 7.43
C HIS A 102 2.84 18.08 6.34
N ASP A 103 3.20 19.37 6.31
CA ASP A 103 2.72 20.28 5.26
C ASP A 103 3.31 19.91 3.90
N ALA A 104 4.58 19.54 3.87
CA ALA A 104 5.24 19.00 2.68
C ALA A 104 4.58 17.69 2.23
N LEU A 105 4.26 16.80 3.18
CA LEU A 105 3.53 15.56 2.89
C LEU A 105 2.12 15.84 2.35
N LEU A 106 1.36 16.76 2.95
CA LEU A 106 0.02 17.15 2.50
C LEU A 106 0.02 17.79 1.12
N ALA A 107 1.04 18.60 0.81
CA ALA A 107 1.26 19.14 -0.52
C ALA A 107 1.49 18.01 -1.53
N ARG A 108 2.29 16.99 -1.19
CA ARG A 108 2.54 15.85 -2.09
C ARG A 108 1.32 14.94 -2.24
N LEU A 109 0.58 14.72 -1.16
CA LEU A 109 -0.68 13.97 -1.17
C LEU A 109 -1.79 14.67 -1.96
N SER A 110 -1.59 15.90 -2.45
CA SER A 110 -2.52 16.47 -3.43
C SER A 110 -2.47 15.70 -4.76
N SER A 111 -1.33 15.10 -5.10
CA SER A 111 -1.18 14.21 -6.27
C SER A 111 -1.76 12.82 -6.00
N PHE A 112 -2.54 12.31 -6.94
CA PHE A 112 -3.11 10.96 -6.89
C PHE A 112 -2.02 9.87 -6.92
N GLU A 113 -0.94 10.10 -7.68
CA GLU A 113 0.18 9.14 -7.78
C GLU A 113 0.88 8.96 -6.45
N VAL A 114 1.13 10.06 -5.72
CA VAL A 114 1.76 10.00 -4.41
C VAL A 114 0.89 9.26 -3.39
N ARG A 115 -0.44 9.41 -3.44
CA ARG A 115 -1.34 8.61 -2.59
C ARG A 115 -1.21 7.12 -2.89
N THR A 116 -1.00 6.76 -4.15
CA THR A 116 -0.74 5.37 -4.55
C THR A 116 0.60 4.88 -4.01
N PHE A 117 1.65 5.72 -4.04
CA PHE A 117 2.95 5.40 -3.44
C PHE A 117 2.90 5.29 -1.92
N LEU A 118 2.05 6.07 -1.26
CA LEU A 118 1.84 6.04 0.18
C LEU A 118 1.27 4.71 0.66
N VAL A 119 0.28 4.16 -0.05
CA VAL A 119 -0.25 2.81 0.22
C VAL A 119 0.88 1.78 0.12
N ARG A 120 1.72 1.93 -0.91
CA ARG A 120 2.70 0.93 -1.30
C ARG A 120 3.97 0.90 -0.45
N PHE A 121 4.53 2.06 -0.20
CA PHE A 121 5.82 2.20 0.49
C PHE A 121 5.66 2.67 1.95
N GLY A 122 4.44 3.05 2.33
CA GLY A 122 4.12 3.59 3.64
C GLY A 122 4.41 5.09 3.77
N GLN A 123 3.86 5.68 4.84
CA GLN A 123 4.00 7.11 5.14
C GLN A 123 5.45 7.57 5.24
N GLN A 124 6.28 6.77 5.89
CA GLN A 124 7.67 7.16 6.12
C GLN A 124 8.47 7.33 4.82
N ALA A 125 8.25 6.50 3.81
CA ALA A 125 8.97 6.62 2.54
C ALA A 125 8.59 7.92 1.80
N VAL A 126 7.30 8.28 1.85
CA VAL A 126 6.78 9.51 1.22
C VAL A 126 7.22 10.77 1.97
N GLU A 127 7.27 10.70 3.30
CA GLU A 127 7.66 11.82 4.16
C GLU A 127 9.17 12.10 4.12
N SER A 128 9.99 11.04 4.13
CA SER A 128 11.45 11.20 4.25
C SER A 128 12.18 11.41 2.92
N CYS A 129 11.59 11.06 1.78
CA CYS A 129 12.26 11.22 0.49
C CYS A 129 11.85 12.52 -0.20
N GLU A 130 12.62 13.60 -0.01
CA GLU A 130 12.29 14.88 -0.63
C GLU A 130 12.43 14.86 -2.16
N TYR A 131 13.35 14.06 -2.71
CA TYR A 131 13.68 14.06 -4.13
C TYR A 131 12.99 12.97 -4.96
N CYS A 132 12.19 12.10 -4.34
CA CYS A 132 11.52 11.02 -5.04
C CYS A 132 10.35 11.55 -5.88
N GLN A 133 10.40 11.33 -7.20
CA GLN A 133 9.33 11.70 -8.13
C GLN A 133 8.72 10.47 -8.80
N SER A 134 9.55 9.46 -9.06
CA SER A 134 9.13 8.22 -9.72
C SER A 134 8.92 7.09 -8.71
N LEU A 135 8.18 6.07 -9.13
CA LEU A 135 7.99 4.84 -8.38
C LEU A 135 9.32 4.15 -8.04
N ASN A 136 10.33 4.25 -8.91
CA ASN A 136 11.62 3.60 -8.70
C ASN A 136 12.42 4.31 -7.59
N ASP A 137 12.32 5.63 -7.50
CA ASP A 137 13.00 6.41 -6.44
C ASP A 137 12.47 6.01 -5.06
N PHE A 138 11.14 5.91 -4.93
CA PHE A 138 10.51 5.45 -3.69
C PHE A 138 10.85 3.97 -3.38
N ALA A 139 10.95 3.12 -4.40
CA ALA A 139 11.37 1.73 -4.21
C ALA A 139 12.79 1.66 -3.64
N ILE A 140 13.76 2.33 -4.28
CA ILE A 140 15.15 2.36 -3.83
C ILE A 140 15.27 2.95 -2.43
N HIS A 141 14.51 4.02 -2.12
CA HIS A 141 14.53 4.65 -0.80
C HIS A 141 13.94 3.77 0.31
N SER A 142 12.95 2.92 -0.01
CA SER A 142 12.25 2.08 0.97
C SER A 142 12.93 0.73 1.24
N ILE A 143 13.84 0.27 0.38
CA ILE A 143 14.52 -1.03 0.49
C ILE A 143 15.54 -1.15 1.64
N PRO A 144 16.37 -0.13 1.96
CA PRO A 144 17.45 -0.28 2.94
C PRO A 144 16.98 -0.70 4.32
N ARG A 145 15.83 -0.18 4.77
CA ARG A 145 15.31 -0.46 6.11
C ARG A 145 14.92 -1.94 6.34
N PRO A 146 14.03 -2.56 5.52
CA PRO A 146 13.75 -3.98 5.65
C PRO A 146 14.99 -4.83 5.39
N LEU A 147 15.86 -4.42 4.45
CA LEU A 147 17.10 -5.15 4.18
C LEU A 147 18.02 -5.20 5.42
N LEU A 148 18.16 -4.09 6.15
CA LEU A 148 18.91 -4.04 7.40
C LEU A 148 18.31 -4.93 8.49
N GLU A 149 16.99 -5.06 8.55
CA GLU A 149 16.33 -6.01 9.46
C GLU A 149 16.70 -7.46 9.11
N TYR A 150 16.64 -7.85 7.82
CA TYR A 150 17.09 -9.18 7.38
C TYR A 150 18.59 -9.41 7.65
N VAL A 151 19.45 -8.41 7.45
CA VAL A 151 20.88 -8.51 7.77
C VAL A 151 21.10 -8.73 9.28
N ARG A 152 20.33 -8.02 10.13
CA ARG A 152 20.37 -8.21 11.58
C ARG A 152 19.94 -9.62 11.98
N GLU A 153 18.88 -10.15 11.40
CA GLU A 153 18.43 -11.53 11.65
C GLU A 153 19.45 -12.56 11.14
N ALA A 154 20.05 -12.34 9.97
CA ALA A 154 21.11 -13.18 9.43
C ALA A 154 22.33 -13.21 10.36
N PHE A 155 22.70 -12.06 10.92
CA PHE A 155 23.78 -11.94 11.89
C PHE A 155 23.49 -12.73 13.17
N LEU A 156 22.27 -12.63 13.70
CA LEU A 156 21.84 -13.40 14.88
C LEU A 156 21.83 -14.90 14.62
N ILE A 157 21.32 -15.34 13.46
CA ILE A 157 21.40 -16.74 13.02
C ILE A 157 22.86 -17.18 12.94
N GLY A 158 23.74 -16.34 12.38
CA GLY A 158 25.18 -16.57 12.31
C GLY A 158 25.79 -16.79 13.70
N LEU A 159 25.49 -15.91 14.66
CA LEU A 159 25.95 -16.03 16.05
C LEU A 159 25.47 -17.33 16.70
N VAL A 160 24.18 -17.68 16.57
CA VAL A 160 23.56 -18.89 17.13
C VAL A 160 24.15 -20.18 16.56
N THR A 161 24.65 -20.11 15.32
CA THR A 161 25.14 -21.25 14.56
C THR A 161 26.67 -21.25 14.39
N THR A 162 27.39 -20.48 15.21
CA THR A 162 28.86 -20.47 15.27
C THR A 162 29.44 -21.87 15.51
N HIS A 163 30.64 -22.12 14.98
CA HIS A 163 31.33 -23.39 15.09
C HIS A 163 31.49 -23.81 16.56
N GLY A 164 31.17 -25.07 16.88
CA GLY A 164 31.12 -25.58 18.25
C GLY A 164 29.73 -25.46 18.92
N SER A 165 28.82 -24.66 18.36
CA SER A 165 27.38 -24.84 18.57
C SER A 165 26.99 -26.12 17.84
N ALA A 166 26.45 -27.12 18.54
CA ALA A 166 25.92 -28.38 17.99
C ALA A 166 24.85 -28.21 16.88
N ARG A 167 24.61 -26.98 16.44
CA ARG A 167 23.62 -26.52 15.49
C ARG A 167 24.23 -26.06 14.16
N GLU A 168 25.53 -26.25 13.94
CA GLU A 168 26.22 -25.83 12.70
C GLU A 168 25.51 -26.33 11.43
N ARG A 169 25.07 -27.60 11.40
CA ARG A 169 24.31 -28.16 10.27
C ARG A 169 22.99 -27.41 9.97
N ARG A 170 22.41 -26.72 10.96
CA ARG A 170 21.17 -25.95 10.80
C ARG A 170 21.41 -24.56 10.22
N ARG A 171 22.66 -24.08 10.16
CA ARG A 171 23.01 -22.77 9.62
C ARG A 171 22.51 -22.62 8.18
N MET A 172 22.79 -23.61 7.34
CA MET A 172 22.40 -23.58 5.93
C MET A 172 20.88 -23.47 5.78
N PHE A 173 20.12 -24.27 6.54
CA PHE A 173 18.65 -24.24 6.51
C PHE A 173 18.08 -22.93 7.03
N ALA A 174 18.63 -22.38 8.13
CA ALA A 174 18.16 -21.12 8.70
C ALA A 174 18.42 -19.94 7.76
N VAL A 175 19.62 -19.89 7.14
CA VAL A 175 19.96 -18.86 6.15
C VAL A 175 19.13 -19.02 4.88
N ALA A 176 18.93 -20.24 4.39
CA ALA A 176 18.07 -20.48 3.22
C ALA A 176 16.62 -20.06 3.48
N LEU A 177 16.06 -20.38 4.65
CA LEU A 177 14.72 -19.98 5.03
C LEU A 177 14.59 -18.45 5.15
N LEU A 178 15.59 -17.78 5.73
CA LEU A 178 15.64 -16.32 5.78
C LEU A 178 15.70 -15.71 4.37
N ALA A 179 16.50 -16.29 3.47
CA ALA A 179 16.60 -15.84 2.09
C ALA A 179 15.28 -16.05 1.32
N CYS A 180 14.61 -17.18 1.50
CA CYS A 180 13.27 -17.43 0.95
C CYS A 180 12.25 -16.42 1.48
N ALA A 181 12.26 -16.14 2.78
CA ALA A 181 11.36 -15.15 3.37
C ALA A 181 11.63 -13.73 2.85
N ALA A 182 12.89 -13.36 2.64
CA ALA A 182 13.26 -12.08 2.04
C ALA A 182 12.84 -12.00 0.56
N ALA A 183 13.01 -13.08 -0.20
CA ALA A 183 12.59 -13.16 -1.59
C ALA A 183 11.06 -13.07 -1.73
N ASP A 184 10.31 -13.77 -0.87
CA ASP A 184 8.85 -13.72 -0.84
C ASP A 184 8.33 -12.33 -0.42
N ALA A 185 8.96 -11.70 0.58
CA ALA A 185 8.65 -10.31 0.96
C ALA A 185 8.94 -9.31 -0.18
N CYS A 186 10.00 -9.55 -0.97
CA CYS A 186 10.32 -8.75 -2.14
C CYS A 186 9.31 -8.96 -3.28
N ASN A 187 8.94 -10.23 -3.53
CA ASN A 187 7.98 -10.60 -4.57
C ASN A 187 6.57 -10.10 -4.24
N SER A 188 6.12 -10.23 -3.00
CA SER A 188 4.80 -9.74 -2.54
C SER A 188 4.67 -8.22 -2.64
N ARG A 189 5.73 -7.45 -2.33
CA ARG A 189 5.74 -5.98 -2.53
C ARG A 189 5.77 -5.56 -4.00
N THR A 190 6.15 -6.47 -4.90
CA THR A 190 6.30 -6.17 -6.32
C THR A 190 5.19 -6.76 -7.19
N SER A 191 4.40 -7.73 -6.71
CA SER A 191 3.34 -8.35 -7.52
C SER A 191 2.17 -7.40 -7.73
N LEU A 192 1.85 -7.12 -9.00
CA LEU A 192 0.67 -6.36 -9.42
C LEU A 192 -0.56 -7.27 -9.27
N CYS A 193 -1.47 -6.95 -8.36
CA CYS A 193 -2.83 -7.47 -8.46
C CYS A 193 -3.59 -6.66 -9.51
N TRP A 194 -4.47 -7.33 -10.24
CA TRP A 194 -5.41 -6.69 -11.15
C TRP A 194 -6.74 -6.58 -10.43
N ILE A 195 -7.22 -5.37 -10.18
CA ILE A 195 -8.58 -5.19 -9.63
C ILE A 195 -9.50 -4.97 -10.83
N THR A 196 -10.34 -5.96 -11.12
CA THR A 196 -11.44 -5.82 -12.07
C THR A 196 -12.56 -5.05 -11.38
N MET A 197 -12.77 -3.79 -11.77
CA MET A 197 -13.96 -3.07 -11.33
C MET A 197 -15.18 -3.51 -12.14
N HIS A 198 -16.35 -3.47 -11.49
CA HIS A 198 -17.61 -3.95 -12.05
C HIS A 198 -18.09 -3.17 -13.30
N SER A 199 -17.45 -2.04 -13.62
CA SER A 199 -17.71 -1.19 -14.79
C SER A 199 -17.01 -1.63 -16.09
N GLY A 200 -16.34 -2.79 -16.11
CA GLY A 200 -15.59 -3.27 -17.28
C GLY A 200 -14.26 -2.55 -17.51
N THR A 201 -13.97 -1.50 -16.74
CA THR A 201 -12.66 -0.85 -16.71
C THR A 201 -11.72 -1.65 -15.81
N THR A 202 -10.75 -2.33 -16.42
CA THR A 202 -9.64 -2.97 -15.71
C THR A 202 -8.67 -1.90 -15.24
N PHE A 203 -8.56 -1.71 -13.92
CA PHE A 203 -7.53 -0.88 -13.35
C PHE A 203 -6.38 -1.77 -12.88
N SER A 204 -5.21 -1.57 -13.45
CA SER A 204 -3.96 -2.15 -12.95
C SER A 204 -3.57 -1.46 -11.64
N GLY A 205 -4.17 -1.90 -10.54
CA GLY A 205 -3.88 -1.40 -9.19
C GLY A 205 -3.19 -2.46 -8.35
N ARG A 206 -1.91 -2.25 -8.05
CA ARG A 206 -1.15 -3.13 -7.15
C ARG A 206 -1.85 -3.24 -5.79
N CYS A 207 -2.35 -4.42 -5.42
CA CYS A 207 -2.95 -4.65 -4.11
C CYS A 207 -1.84 -5.05 -3.14
N ASP A 208 -1.60 -4.23 -2.13
CA ASP A 208 -0.88 -4.70 -0.95
C ASP A 208 -1.80 -5.64 -0.17
N THR A 209 -1.51 -6.94 -0.24
CA THR A 209 -2.21 -7.99 0.54
C THR A 209 -2.08 -7.78 2.05
N SER A 210 -1.15 -6.93 2.49
CA SER A 210 -0.96 -6.54 3.89
C SER A 210 -2.07 -5.63 4.44
N PHE A 211 -2.81 -4.89 3.62
CA PHE A 211 -3.86 -3.98 4.13
C PHE A 211 -5.09 -4.73 4.67
N SER A 212 -5.35 -5.96 4.20
CA SER A 212 -6.46 -6.78 4.71
C SER A 212 -6.21 -7.35 6.12
N LEU A 213 -4.97 -7.38 6.58
CA LEU A 213 -4.59 -7.86 7.91
C LEU A 213 -4.95 -6.90 9.04
N GLU A 214 -5.19 -5.62 8.75
CA GLU A 214 -5.42 -4.60 9.77
C GLU A 214 -6.91 -4.48 10.19
N SER A 215 -7.84 -4.94 9.35
CA SER A 215 -9.29 -4.91 9.65
C SER A 215 -9.79 -6.10 10.50
N SER A 216 -8.97 -7.15 10.63
CA SER A 216 -9.36 -8.42 11.27
C SER A 216 -8.68 -8.64 12.62
N ARG A 217 -8.52 -7.59 13.43
CA ARG A 217 -8.19 -7.78 14.85
C ARG A 217 -9.47 -8.16 15.62
N PRO A 218 -9.51 -9.32 16.31
CA PRO A 218 -10.60 -9.61 17.22
C PRO A 218 -10.67 -8.50 18.28
N SER A 219 -11.88 -8.07 18.60
CA SER A 219 -12.19 -7.07 19.62
C SER A 219 -11.80 -7.57 21.01
N ILE A 220 -10.50 -7.75 21.28
CA ILE A 220 -10.00 -7.93 22.64
C ILE A 220 -10.01 -6.54 23.24
N SER A 221 -11.13 -6.19 23.86
CA SER A 221 -11.32 -5.02 24.70
C SER A 221 -10.48 -5.14 25.97
N PHE A 222 -9.16 -5.18 25.82
CA PHE A 222 -8.25 -4.99 26.94
C PHE A 222 -8.18 -3.49 27.18
N ARG A 223 -8.79 -3.03 28.29
CA ARG A 223 -8.73 -1.66 28.78
C ARG A 223 -7.29 -1.13 28.63
N ARG A 224 -7.08 -0.23 27.66
CA ARG A 224 -5.89 0.62 27.56
C ARG A 224 -5.94 1.64 28.70
N SER A 225 -5.63 1.19 29.90
CA SER A 225 -5.36 2.07 31.04
C SER A 225 -4.33 1.36 31.88
N LEU A 226 -3.05 1.63 31.61
CA LEU A 226 -1.96 1.72 32.58
C LEU A 226 -0.62 1.86 31.84
N HIS A 227 0.10 2.94 32.20
CA HIS A 227 1.51 3.20 31.98
C HIS A 227 2.03 3.34 30.53
N ARG A 228 1.76 4.52 29.93
CA ARG A 228 2.76 5.20 29.11
C ARG A 228 3.86 5.70 30.06
N HIS A 229 4.98 5.00 30.14
CA HIS A 229 6.18 5.60 30.72
C HIS A 229 6.79 6.55 29.70
N GLU A 230 6.73 7.84 30.05
CA GLU A 230 7.50 8.92 29.47
C GLU A 230 8.99 8.60 29.55
N PHE A 231 9.67 8.69 28.40
CA PHE A 231 11.07 9.07 28.37
C PHE A 231 11.27 10.10 27.26
N VAL A 232 10.79 11.31 27.53
CA VAL A 232 11.34 12.55 26.97
C VAL A 232 11.39 13.54 28.13
N ARG A 233 12.57 13.72 28.73
CA ARG A 233 12.92 14.92 29.50
C ARG A 233 13.00 16.10 28.52
N LEU A 234 12.69 17.36 28.79
CA LEU A 234 12.02 18.13 29.86
C LEU A 234 12.06 19.58 29.35
N SER A 235 10.97 20.34 29.42
CA SER A 235 11.01 21.79 29.69
C SER A 235 9.72 22.20 30.42
N PRO A 236 9.80 22.84 31.60
CA PRO A 236 8.65 23.09 32.44
C PRO A 236 8.09 24.48 32.18
N SER A 237 6.84 24.59 31.75
CA SER A 237 5.99 25.73 32.13
C SER A 237 4.53 25.46 31.82
N LEU A 238 3.71 25.87 32.79
CA LEU A 238 2.27 26.12 32.73
C LEU A 238 1.31 24.93 32.89
N ARG A 239 1.05 24.68 34.18
CA ARG A 239 -0.22 24.25 34.78
C ARG A 239 -1.44 25.05 34.27
N ARG A 240 -2.62 24.42 34.49
CA ARG A 240 -4.01 24.96 34.53
C ARG A 240 -4.68 24.98 33.15
N SER A 241 -5.90 24.49 32.93
CA SER A 241 -7.09 24.31 33.77
C SER A 241 -7.98 23.21 33.17
N SER A 242 -8.60 22.39 34.03
CA SER A 242 -9.61 21.39 33.68
C SER A 242 -11.00 22.03 33.52
N THR A 243 -11.75 21.64 32.48
CA THR A 243 -13.22 21.68 32.49
C THR A 243 -13.77 20.37 31.92
N PRO A 244 -14.83 19.79 32.50
CA PRO A 244 -15.51 18.60 31.96
C PRO A 244 -16.71 19.02 31.10
N HIS A 245 -17.15 18.10 30.22
CA HIS A 245 -18.41 18.02 29.43
C HIS A 245 -18.03 17.61 27.99
N SER A 246 -18.69 16.69 27.29
CA SER A 246 -20.04 16.13 27.42
C SER A 246 -20.12 14.83 26.59
N HIS A 247 -20.96 13.91 27.06
CA HIS A 247 -21.42 12.73 26.32
C HIS A 247 -22.02 13.12 24.96
N VAL A 248 -21.61 12.44 23.90
CA VAL A 248 -22.32 12.42 22.60
C VAL A 248 -22.90 11.01 22.44
N PRO A 249 -24.22 10.86 22.22
CA PRO A 249 -24.85 9.56 22.05
C PRO A 249 -24.63 9.02 20.63
N ASN A 250 -24.67 7.69 20.57
CA ASN A 250 -24.52 6.87 19.39
C ASN A 250 -25.61 7.07 18.33
N SER A 251 -25.25 6.60 17.13
CA SER A 251 -26.12 6.00 16.09
C SER A 251 -27.08 6.92 15.33
N CYS A 252 -26.66 7.27 14.11
CA CYS A 252 -27.57 7.57 13.01
C CYS A 252 -27.27 6.60 11.85
N ALA A 253 -28.02 5.52 11.76
CA ALA A 253 -28.03 4.63 10.62
C ALA A 253 -28.79 5.33 9.49
N ILE A 254 -28.08 5.79 8.46
CA ILE A 254 -28.68 6.37 7.26
C ILE A 254 -29.08 5.18 6.35
N PRO A 255 -30.38 5.01 6.01
CA PRO A 255 -30.79 4.07 4.99
C PRO A 255 -30.23 4.53 3.66
N VAL A 256 -29.37 3.70 3.05
CA VAL A 256 -28.79 3.97 1.74
C VAL A 256 -29.84 3.66 0.67
N GLU A 257 -30.65 4.65 0.32
CA GLU A 257 -31.43 4.66 -0.94
C GLU A 257 -30.47 4.85 -2.12
N ARG A 258 -29.96 3.72 -2.63
CA ARG A 258 -28.85 3.67 -3.60
C ARG A 258 -29.27 3.88 -5.06
N SER A 259 -30.55 4.01 -5.38
CA SER A 259 -31.04 4.02 -6.76
C SER A 259 -31.29 5.44 -7.33
N SER A 260 -31.74 6.40 -6.53
CA SER A 260 -32.06 7.76 -7.02
C SER A 260 -30.82 8.65 -7.17
N ALA A 261 -29.83 8.52 -6.27
CA ALA A 261 -28.60 9.31 -6.32
C ALA A 261 -27.73 9.02 -7.55
N THR A 262 -27.83 7.81 -8.14
CA THR A 262 -27.05 7.46 -9.32
C THR A 262 -27.64 8.02 -10.62
N GLN A 263 -28.95 8.28 -10.68
CA GLN A 263 -29.58 8.92 -11.84
C GLN A 263 -29.21 10.41 -11.93
N ASP A 264 -29.18 11.13 -10.80
CA ASP A 264 -28.78 12.53 -10.76
C ASP A 264 -27.30 12.70 -11.19
N LEU A 265 -26.41 11.82 -10.74
CA LEU A 265 -25.00 11.84 -11.15
C LEU A 265 -24.82 11.59 -12.66
N ARG A 266 -25.59 10.68 -13.27
CA ARG A 266 -25.55 10.46 -14.73
C ARG A 266 -26.06 11.67 -15.50
N ALA A 267 -27.14 12.30 -15.04
CA ALA A 267 -27.67 13.50 -15.68
C ALA A 267 -26.67 14.67 -15.63
N ARG A 268 -26.02 14.87 -14.47
CA ARG A 268 -24.96 15.89 -14.32
C ARG A 268 -23.72 15.59 -15.17
N ALA A 269 -23.31 14.33 -15.26
CA ALA A 269 -22.21 13.92 -16.13
C ALA A 269 -22.54 14.16 -17.60
N ALA A 270 -23.76 13.82 -18.05
CA ALA A 270 -24.20 14.09 -19.42
C ALA A 270 -24.23 15.59 -19.73
N ALA A 271 -24.74 16.41 -18.81
CA ALA A 271 -24.75 17.86 -18.95
C ALA A 271 -23.33 18.44 -19.06
N PHE A 272 -22.39 17.95 -18.25
CA PHE A 272 -20.98 18.34 -18.33
C PHE A 272 -20.37 18.02 -19.71
N TRP A 273 -20.60 16.82 -20.25
CA TRP A 273 -20.05 16.42 -21.55
C TRP A 273 -20.67 17.19 -22.73
N GLU A 274 -21.95 17.56 -22.66
CA GLU A 274 -22.56 18.44 -23.67
C GLU A 274 -21.98 19.87 -23.62
N ASP A 275 -21.66 20.37 -22.44
CA ASP A 275 -21.00 21.67 -22.26
C ASP A 275 -19.60 21.66 -22.87
N ASP A 276 -18.82 20.62 -22.56
CA ASP A 276 -17.46 20.45 -23.06
C ASP A 276 -17.42 20.24 -24.59
N LYS A 277 -18.39 19.49 -25.13
CA LYS A 277 -18.58 19.35 -26.58
C LYS A 277 -18.90 20.70 -27.24
N ARG A 278 -19.72 21.54 -26.60
CA ARG A 278 -20.02 22.89 -27.10
C ARG A 278 -18.77 23.77 -27.13
N VAL A 279 -17.97 23.75 -26.06
CA VAL A 279 -16.68 24.46 -26.01
C VAL A 279 -15.72 23.92 -27.05
N GLY A 280 -15.61 22.60 -27.19
CA GLY A 280 -14.79 21.95 -28.20
C GLY A 280 -15.19 22.34 -29.63
N ASN A 281 -16.49 22.44 -29.92
CA ASN A 281 -16.98 22.93 -31.21
C ASN A 281 -16.61 24.39 -31.44
N TRP A 282 -16.76 25.24 -30.42
CA TRP A 282 -16.36 26.65 -30.53
C TRP A 282 -14.88 26.81 -30.88
N ILE A 283 -14.02 26.04 -30.22
CA ILE A 283 -12.56 26.01 -30.48
C ILE A 283 -12.26 25.50 -31.90
N ARG A 284 -13.00 24.49 -32.39
CA ARG A 284 -12.84 23.93 -33.75
C ARG A 284 -13.30 24.90 -34.84
N GLU A 285 -14.31 25.72 -34.56
CA GLU A 285 -14.85 26.71 -35.50
C GLU A 285 -14.05 28.02 -35.51
N ASP A 286 -13.33 28.33 -34.43
CA ASP A 286 -12.51 29.54 -34.31
C ASP A 286 -11.34 29.54 -35.30
N LYS A 287 -11.39 30.45 -36.28
CA LYS A 287 -10.37 30.62 -37.33
C LYS A 287 -8.97 30.91 -36.77
N GLY A 288 -8.87 31.62 -35.64
CA GLY A 288 -7.61 31.93 -34.97
C GLY A 288 -6.96 30.69 -34.39
N VAL A 289 -7.74 29.84 -33.71
CA VAL A 289 -7.26 28.57 -33.17
C VAL A 289 -6.83 27.63 -34.30
N ARG A 290 -7.63 27.54 -35.37
CA ARG A 290 -7.28 26.74 -36.55
C ARG A 290 -5.95 27.16 -37.17
N LYS A 291 -5.72 28.47 -37.28
CA LYS A 291 -4.48 29.03 -37.82
C LYS A 291 -3.28 28.71 -36.92
N ALA A 292 -3.40 28.92 -35.61
CA ALA A 292 -2.34 28.62 -34.64
C ALA A 292 -2.01 27.11 -34.56
N ALA A 293 -3.03 26.25 -34.63
CA ALA A 293 -2.86 24.80 -34.67
C ALA A 293 -2.20 24.32 -35.97
N ALA A 294 -2.50 24.97 -37.11
CA ALA A 294 -1.85 24.70 -38.38
C ALA A 294 -0.37 25.14 -38.37
N GLU A 295 -0.07 26.30 -37.79
CA GLU A 295 1.31 26.80 -37.63
C GLU A 295 2.17 25.90 -36.72
N THR A 296 1.55 25.24 -35.73
CA THR A 296 2.23 24.32 -34.80
C THR A 296 2.24 22.86 -35.26
N GLY A 297 1.64 22.56 -36.43
CA GLY A 297 1.59 21.19 -36.97
C GLY A 297 0.71 20.21 -36.16
N LEU A 298 -0.11 20.72 -35.23
CA LEU A 298 -0.99 19.93 -34.35
C LEU A 298 -2.42 19.78 -34.91
N TRP A 299 -2.69 20.38 -36.08
CA TRP A 299 -4.02 20.36 -36.66
C TRP A 299 -4.38 19.00 -37.29
N ILE A 300 -5.46 18.40 -36.82
CA ILE A 300 -6.05 17.18 -37.40
C ILE A 300 -7.10 17.64 -38.43
N ASP A 301 -6.72 17.70 -39.70
CA ASP A 301 -7.69 17.90 -40.79
C ASP A 301 -8.56 16.63 -40.93
N GLU A 302 -9.78 16.67 -40.40
CA GLU A 302 -10.76 15.57 -40.58
C GLU A 302 -11.37 15.53 -42.00
N GLY A 303 -11.03 16.44 -42.91
CA GLY A 303 -11.58 16.38 -44.25
C GLY A 303 -10.99 17.35 -45.26
N PHE A 304 -10.00 16.88 -46.02
CA PHE A 304 -9.77 17.33 -47.39
C PHE A 304 -9.28 16.14 -48.22
N ALA A 305 -10.22 15.25 -48.57
CA ALA A 305 -10.06 14.29 -49.65
C ALA A 305 -10.30 15.04 -50.97
N GLY A 306 -9.26 15.66 -51.53
CA GLY A 306 -9.42 16.43 -52.77
C GLY A 306 -8.13 16.77 -53.51
N VAL A 307 -6.96 16.75 -52.86
CA VAL A 307 -5.69 17.02 -53.55
C VAL A 307 -5.05 15.69 -53.95
N LYS A 308 -5.34 15.25 -55.18
CA LYS A 308 -4.60 14.18 -55.85
C LYS A 308 -3.17 14.67 -56.11
N GLY A 309 -2.20 14.18 -55.37
CA GLY A 309 -0.78 14.32 -55.73
C GLY A 309 0.20 14.62 -54.60
N ALA A 310 -0.26 14.91 -53.38
CA ALA A 310 0.64 15.02 -52.24
C ALA A 310 0.67 13.68 -51.49
N GLU A 311 1.80 12.98 -51.59
CA GLU A 311 2.17 11.83 -50.76
C GLU A 311 2.23 12.30 -49.29
N ARG A 312 1.06 12.42 -48.68
CA ARG A 312 0.87 12.84 -47.29
C ARG A 312 1.40 11.72 -46.41
N ARG A 313 2.52 11.97 -45.76
CA ARG A 313 2.91 11.25 -44.55
C ARG A 313 1.75 11.35 -43.57
N GLU A 314 0.95 10.28 -43.46
CA GLU A 314 -0.09 10.20 -42.45
C GLU A 314 0.56 10.48 -41.09
N GLY A 315 0.03 11.47 -40.37
CA GLY A 315 0.60 11.90 -39.10
C GLY A 315 0.63 10.73 -38.12
N GLN A 316 1.73 10.58 -37.39
CA GLN A 316 1.98 9.49 -36.44
C GLN A 316 0.83 9.26 -35.43
N LEU A 317 0.07 10.31 -35.11
CA LEU A 317 -1.12 10.26 -34.26
C LEU A 317 -2.26 9.45 -34.87
N LYS A 318 -2.49 9.55 -36.18
CA LYS A 318 -3.56 8.80 -36.85
C LYS A 318 -3.19 7.33 -36.92
N THR A 319 -1.92 7.00 -37.17
CA THR A 319 -1.42 5.63 -37.14
C THR A 319 -1.51 5.04 -35.74
N ALA A 320 -1.20 5.81 -34.69
CA ALA A 320 -1.33 5.39 -33.30
C ALA A 320 -2.80 5.15 -32.90
N ALA A 321 -3.72 6.05 -33.31
CA ALA A 321 -5.14 5.90 -33.03
C ALA A 321 -5.75 4.71 -33.79
N VAL A 322 -5.37 4.49 -35.04
CA VAL A 322 -5.80 3.34 -35.84
C VAL A 322 -5.27 2.04 -35.24
N MET A 323 -3.99 2.00 -34.83
CA MET A 323 -3.45 0.84 -34.12
C MET A 323 -4.21 0.57 -32.81
N ALA A 324 -4.44 1.60 -31.99
CA ALA A 324 -5.18 1.42 -30.75
C ALA A 324 -6.60 0.88 -30.99
N ALA A 325 -7.31 1.42 -31.99
CA ALA A 325 -8.64 0.96 -32.36
C ALA A 325 -8.66 -0.48 -32.90
N SER A 326 -7.66 -0.88 -33.70
CA SER A 326 -7.54 -2.26 -34.18
C SER A 326 -7.26 -3.24 -33.04
N THR A 327 -6.37 -2.88 -32.11
CA THR A 327 -6.04 -3.73 -30.95
C THR A 327 -7.27 -3.92 -30.05
N LEU A 328 -8.07 -2.87 -29.85
CA LEU A 328 -9.29 -2.93 -29.04
C LEU A 328 -10.36 -3.82 -29.70
N ARG A 329 -10.47 -3.77 -31.03
CA ARG A 329 -11.39 -4.62 -31.80
C ARG A 329 -10.99 -6.09 -31.75
N GLU A 330 -9.70 -6.38 -31.85
CA GLU A 330 -9.17 -7.76 -31.75
C GLU A 330 -9.41 -8.34 -30.36
N TRP A 331 -9.22 -7.53 -29.31
CA TRP A 331 -9.50 -7.93 -27.93
C TRP A 331 -11.00 -8.21 -27.68
N LEU A 332 -11.89 -7.37 -28.22
CA LEU A 332 -13.35 -7.58 -28.13
C LEU A 332 -13.79 -8.88 -28.80
N ASN A 333 -13.28 -9.18 -30.00
CA ASN A 333 -13.56 -10.42 -30.69
C ASN A 333 -13.03 -11.65 -29.93
N ALA A 334 -11.86 -11.56 -29.32
CA ALA A 334 -11.32 -12.63 -28.48
C ALA A 334 -12.16 -12.87 -27.22
N SER A 335 -12.79 -11.83 -26.65
CA SER A 335 -13.68 -11.99 -25.49
C SER A 335 -14.99 -12.70 -25.86
N THR A 336 -15.54 -12.45 -27.05
CA THR A 336 -16.78 -13.12 -27.49
C THR A 336 -16.59 -14.61 -27.75
N ASP A 337 -15.39 -15.04 -28.15
CA ASP A 337 -15.08 -16.48 -28.30
C ASP A 337 -14.96 -17.21 -26.96
N LEU A 338 -14.48 -16.52 -25.90
CA LEU A 338 -14.40 -17.09 -24.56
C LEU A 338 -15.78 -17.37 -23.96
N ASP A 339 -16.75 -16.49 -24.22
CA ASP A 339 -18.14 -16.71 -23.77
C ASP A 339 -18.79 -17.88 -24.51
N ALA A 340 -18.52 -18.05 -25.81
CA ALA A 340 -19.02 -19.19 -26.58
C ALA A 340 -18.43 -20.54 -26.12
N VAL A 341 -17.15 -20.58 -25.72
CA VAL A 341 -16.52 -21.79 -25.16
C VAL A 341 -17.09 -22.13 -23.77
N ASN A 342 -17.43 -21.12 -22.98
CA ASN A 342 -17.95 -21.32 -21.63
C ASN A 342 -19.40 -21.84 -21.63
N ASP A 343 -20.21 -21.47 -22.63
CA ASP A 343 -21.56 -22.01 -22.80
C ASP A 343 -21.55 -23.46 -23.31
N GLY A 344 -20.56 -23.86 -24.12
CA GLY A 344 -20.39 -25.26 -24.55
C GLY A 344 -19.95 -26.22 -23.45
N LEU A 345 -19.38 -25.72 -22.36
CA LEU A 345 -18.97 -26.52 -21.18
C LEU A 345 -20.10 -26.72 -20.16
N ARG A 346 -21.27 -26.11 -20.37
CA ARG A 346 -22.45 -26.21 -19.49
C ARG A 346 -23.54 -27.16 -19.97
N THR A 347 -23.41 -27.71 -21.18
CA THR A 347 -24.21 -28.82 -21.69
C THR A 347 -23.46 -30.13 -21.53
#